data_AF-A0A946GBB6-F1
#
_entry.id   AF-A0A946GBB6-F1
#
_cell.length_a   1.000
_cell.length_b   1.000
_cell.length_c   1.000
_cell.angle_alpha   90.00
_cell.angle_beta   90.00
_cell.angle_gamma   90.00
#
_symmetry.space_group_name_H-M   'P 1'
#
loop_
_entity.id
_entity.type
_entity.pdbx_description
1 polymer ?
#
loop_
_entity_poly.entity_id
_entity_poly.type
_entity_poly.pdbx_seq_one_letter_code
_entity_poly.pdbx_strand_id
1 'polypeptide(L)'
;MKIGILTFHRGINAGGFLQAKGLSSFLTSRGHQVELIDYTNAAQKKLDHEAIYRTRHPLRLLNNIRKKRSYFKAIATLPIGVKIESAENLSALDYDCVVFGSDEIWNICNPFSAGDLNFFGAGMGAGFKISYAPSFGSTSLDDPKLASLSPLLAGFEAISVRDENSLAIVESLTGRRPDLVVDPVLLSKPDKPIKNAKTAGAIGTYLMGPSEHDVQRVCRFAARVGKDLCSIGYHYSWATRNIAFCDPADVPGLLAGCDLVVTNTFHGVVFSLKNRLPFIIVSHPSKDQKIDTFRRRLGLSTVTSEIEEIQEHHVNQLGPQDHLLAGWIEESKGFLEKHLSV
;
A
#
# COMPACT_ATOMS: atom_id res chain seq x y z
N MET A 1 -18.45 3.51 18.46
CA MET A 1 -18.72 4.17 17.16
C MET A 1 -18.86 3.13 16.06
N LYS A 2 -19.77 3.39 15.12
CA LYS A 2 -19.89 2.75 13.81
C LYS A 2 -19.07 3.56 12.80
N ILE A 3 -18.02 2.96 12.26
CA ILE A 3 -17.01 3.61 11.42
C ILE A 3 -17.07 3.04 10.00
N GLY A 4 -17.20 3.93 9.02
CA GLY A 4 -17.02 3.61 7.61
C GLY A 4 -15.59 3.93 7.16
N ILE A 5 -14.93 3.02 6.45
CA ILE A 5 -13.62 3.28 5.84
C ILE A 5 -13.79 3.42 4.33
N LEU A 6 -13.41 4.58 3.77
CA LEU A 6 -13.38 4.78 2.32
C LEU A 6 -11.95 4.62 1.79
N THR A 7 -11.69 3.51 1.11
CA THR A 7 -10.39 3.20 0.49
C THR A 7 -10.50 2.25 -0.69
N PHE A 8 -9.42 2.07 -1.45
CA PHE A 8 -9.30 1.00 -2.44
C PHE A 8 -9.23 -0.37 -1.75
N HIS A 9 -10.24 -1.19 -1.94
CA HIS A 9 -10.31 -2.54 -1.33
C HIS A 9 -10.69 -3.66 -2.32
N ARG A 10 -11.10 -3.33 -3.55
CA ARG A 10 -11.48 -4.31 -4.59
C ARG A 10 -10.38 -4.68 -5.59
N GLY A 11 -9.27 -3.94 -5.59
CA GLY A 11 -8.18 -4.13 -6.56
C GLY A 11 -7.39 -5.42 -6.35
N ILE A 12 -6.80 -5.96 -7.42
CA ILE A 12 -5.93 -7.16 -7.35
C ILE A 12 -4.50 -6.74 -6.95
N ASN A 13 -4.36 -6.20 -5.75
CA ASN A 13 -3.10 -5.72 -5.19
C ASN A 13 -2.97 -6.14 -3.72
N ALA A 14 -1.91 -6.88 -3.36
CA ALA A 14 -1.75 -7.40 -2.00
C ALA A 14 -1.59 -6.28 -0.97
N GLY A 15 -0.92 -5.19 -1.33
CA GLY A 15 -0.82 -3.99 -0.50
C GLY A 15 -2.17 -3.34 -0.26
N GLY A 16 -2.94 -3.10 -1.33
CA GLY A 16 -4.29 -2.54 -1.24
C GLY A 16 -5.24 -3.39 -0.38
N PHE A 17 -5.14 -4.73 -0.48
CA PHE A 17 -5.89 -5.63 0.40
C PHE A 17 -5.43 -5.53 1.86
N LEU A 18 -4.12 -5.57 2.11
CA LEU A 18 -3.56 -5.62 3.45
C LEU A 18 -3.69 -4.29 4.20
N GLN A 19 -3.65 -3.14 3.52
CA GLN A 19 -3.90 -1.85 4.15
C GLN A 19 -5.35 -1.72 4.63
N ALA A 20 -6.32 -2.14 3.80
CA ALA A 20 -7.74 -2.13 4.15
C ALA A 20 -8.01 -3.10 5.31
N LYS A 21 -7.43 -4.30 5.25
CA LYS A 21 -7.50 -5.28 6.34
C LYS A 21 -6.85 -4.76 7.61
N GLY A 22 -5.69 -4.14 7.51
CA GLY A 22 -4.92 -3.62 8.65
C GLY A 22 -5.69 -2.56 9.42
N LEU A 23 -6.23 -1.56 8.72
CA LEU A 23 -6.98 -0.47 9.34
C LEU A 23 -8.30 -0.98 9.95
N SER A 24 -9.08 -1.75 9.19
CA SER A 24 -10.33 -2.32 9.69
C SER A 24 -10.14 -3.22 10.91
N SER A 25 -9.12 -4.08 10.90
CA SER A 25 -8.80 -4.95 12.04
C SER A 25 -8.34 -4.16 13.25
N PHE A 26 -7.51 -3.13 13.06
CA PHE A 26 -7.04 -2.28 14.15
C PHE A 26 -8.22 -1.57 14.83
N LEU A 27 -9.08 -0.91 14.07
CA LEU A 27 -10.24 -0.21 14.61
C LEU A 27 -11.24 -1.16 15.27
N THR A 28 -11.49 -2.33 14.68
CA THR A 28 -12.34 -3.37 15.29
C THR A 28 -11.76 -3.82 16.64
N SER A 29 -10.44 -3.98 16.73
CA SER A 29 -9.78 -4.36 17.99
C SER A 29 -9.89 -3.32 19.11
N ARG A 30 -10.25 -2.07 18.77
CA ARG A 30 -10.53 -1.00 19.74
C ARG A 30 -12.01 -0.89 20.11
N GLY A 31 -12.84 -1.84 19.69
CA GLY A 31 -14.25 -1.93 20.07
C GLY A 31 -15.21 -1.16 19.15
N HIS A 32 -14.74 -0.68 18.00
CA HIS A 32 -15.60 -0.05 17.00
C HIS A 32 -16.31 -1.09 16.13
N GLN A 33 -17.52 -0.77 15.65
CA GLN A 33 -18.14 -1.50 14.55
C GLN A 33 -17.59 -0.89 13.25
N VAL A 34 -16.93 -1.68 12.41
CA VAL A 34 -16.19 -1.16 11.27
C VAL A 34 -16.65 -1.81 9.98
N GLU A 35 -16.91 -1.00 8.96
CA GLU A 35 -17.21 -1.45 7.60
C GLU A 35 -16.36 -0.70 6.58
N LEU A 36 -15.88 -1.41 5.55
CA LEU A 36 -15.36 -0.78 4.34
C LEU A 36 -16.55 -0.29 3.51
N ILE A 37 -16.58 0.99 3.20
CA ILE A 37 -17.59 1.56 2.31
C ILE A 37 -17.34 0.98 0.92
N ASP A 38 -18.31 0.22 0.41
CA ASP A 38 -18.20 -0.52 -0.85
C ASP A 38 -18.42 0.40 -2.05
N TYR A 39 -17.45 1.29 -2.24
CA TYR A 39 -17.40 2.26 -3.32
C TYR A 39 -16.24 1.94 -4.26
N THR A 40 -16.47 2.08 -5.56
CA THR A 40 -15.44 1.97 -6.59
C THR A 40 -15.84 2.86 -7.76
N ASN A 41 -14.98 3.81 -8.11
CA ASN A 41 -15.22 4.72 -9.22
C ASN A 41 -15.16 3.99 -10.58
N ALA A 42 -15.64 4.66 -11.63
CA ALA A 42 -15.68 4.08 -12.97
C ALA A 42 -14.28 3.79 -13.55
N ALA A 43 -13.30 4.64 -13.24
CA ALA A 43 -11.93 4.50 -13.74
C ALA A 43 -11.24 3.24 -13.20
N GLN A 44 -11.30 3.02 -11.88
CA GLN A 44 -10.84 1.82 -11.22
C GLN A 44 -11.55 0.57 -11.75
N LYS A 45 -12.89 0.57 -11.87
CA LYS A 45 -13.65 -0.56 -12.44
C LYS A 45 -13.13 -0.94 -13.83
N LYS A 46 -12.89 0.06 -14.68
CA LYS A 46 -12.35 -0.14 -16.03
C LYS A 46 -10.93 -0.73 -16.00
N LEU A 47 -10.03 -0.13 -15.21
CA LEU A 47 -8.63 -0.57 -15.14
C LEU A 47 -8.48 -1.97 -14.55
N ASP A 48 -9.24 -2.29 -13.50
CA ASP A 48 -9.26 -3.63 -12.91
C ASP A 48 -9.76 -4.67 -13.93
N HIS A 49 -10.80 -4.34 -14.71
CA HIS A 49 -11.27 -5.18 -15.79
C HIS A 49 -10.20 -5.38 -16.87
N GLU A 50 -9.57 -4.30 -17.35
CA GLU A 50 -8.50 -4.36 -18.36
C GLU A 50 -7.29 -5.17 -17.86
N ALA A 51 -6.90 -5.04 -16.60
CA ALA A 51 -5.78 -5.79 -16.02
C ALA A 51 -5.98 -7.31 -16.13
N ILE A 52 -7.22 -7.79 -16.08
CA ILE A 52 -7.57 -9.20 -16.22
C ILE A 52 -7.71 -9.60 -17.69
N TYR A 53 -8.49 -8.85 -18.47
CA TYR A 53 -9.01 -9.31 -19.77
C TYR A 53 -8.30 -8.73 -20.99
N ARG A 54 -7.37 -7.78 -20.85
CA ARG A 54 -6.66 -7.15 -21.99
C ARG A 54 -5.75 -8.12 -22.76
N THR A 55 -5.33 -9.22 -22.15
CA THR A 55 -4.44 -10.18 -22.80
C THR A 55 -5.19 -11.11 -23.76
N ARG A 56 -4.63 -11.32 -24.95
CA ARG A 56 -5.11 -12.30 -25.94
C ARG A 56 -4.50 -13.70 -25.77
N HIS A 57 -3.55 -13.86 -24.83
CA HIS A 57 -2.84 -15.13 -24.64
C HIS A 57 -3.58 -16.05 -23.65
N PRO A 58 -4.01 -17.26 -24.05
CA PRO A 58 -4.95 -18.07 -23.28
C PRO A 58 -4.41 -18.48 -21.90
N LEU A 59 -3.15 -18.92 -21.81
CA LEU A 59 -2.54 -19.26 -20.50
C LEU A 59 -2.42 -18.05 -19.58
N ARG A 60 -2.16 -16.86 -20.14
CA ARG A 60 -2.02 -15.62 -19.36
C ARG A 60 -3.39 -15.17 -18.84
N LEU A 61 -4.43 -15.32 -19.66
CA LEU A 61 -5.81 -15.07 -19.26
C LEU A 61 -6.25 -16.02 -18.14
N LEU A 62 -5.99 -17.33 -18.28
CA LEU A 62 -6.29 -18.32 -17.25
C LEU A 62 -5.59 -17.98 -15.93
N ASN A 63 -4.33 -17.59 -15.99
CA ASN A 63 -3.54 -17.17 -14.85
C ASN A 63 -4.08 -15.89 -14.19
N ASN A 64 -4.47 -14.88 -14.99
CA ASN A 64 -5.14 -13.68 -14.50
C ASN A 64 -6.47 -14.01 -13.78
N ILE A 65 -7.26 -14.93 -14.34
CA ILE A 65 -8.53 -15.38 -13.73
C ILE A 65 -8.26 -16.12 -12.42
N ARG A 66 -7.24 -16.99 -12.36
CA ARG A 66 -6.84 -17.67 -11.11
C ARG A 66 -6.43 -16.66 -10.04
N LYS A 67 -5.61 -15.68 -10.39
CA LYS A 67 -5.22 -14.58 -9.49
C LYS A 67 -6.44 -13.80 -9.01
N LYS A 68 -7.34 -13.40 -9.91
CA LYS A 68 -8.61 -12.73 -9.58
C LYS A 68 -9.41 -13.53 -8.56
N ARG A 69 -9.62 -14.83 -8.79
CA ARG A 69 -10.39 -15.69 -7.87
C ARG A 69 -9.77 -15.74 -6.48
N SER A 70 -8.44 -15.88 -6.39
CA SER A 70 -7.71 -15.86 -5.11
C SER A 70 -7.96 -14.55 -4.36
N TYR A 71 -7.79 -13.42 -5.04
CA TYR A 71 -7.98 -12.10 -4.44
C TYR A 71 -9.43 -11.83 -4.04
N PHE A 72 -10.40 -12.20 -4.87
CA PHE A 72 -11.82 -12.01 -4.56
C PHE A 72 -12.25 -12.86 -3.37
N LYS A 73 -11.69 -14.07 -3.22
CA LYS A 73 -11.89 -14.90 -2.03
C LYS A 73 -11.36 -14.21 -0.77
N ALA A 74 -10.16 -13.61 -0.85
CA ALA A 74 -9.59 -12.86 0.27
C ALA A 74 -10.38 -11.59 0.58
N ILE A 75 -10.75 -10.80 -0.43
CA ILE A 75 -11.57 -9.58 -0.29
C ILE A 75 -12.91 -9.87 0.38
N ALA A 76 -13.53 -11.02 0.09
CA ALA A 76 -14.77 -11.44 0.74
C ALA A 76 -14.64 -11.71 2.26
N THR A 77 -13.41 -11.74 2.81
CA THR A 77 -13.17 -11.82 4.26
C THR A 77 -13.11 -10.46 4.95
N LEU A 78 -13.08 -9.36 4.19
CA LEU A 78 -13.11 -8.01 4.72
C LEU A 78 -14.54 -7.64 5.18
N PRO A 79 -14.69 -6.78 6.20
CA PRO A 79 -16.00 -6.31 6.63
C PRO A 79 -16.53 -5.28 5.63
N ILE A 80 -17.02 -5.72 4.47
CA ILE A 80 -17.52 -4.84 3.41
C ILE A 80 -18.98 -4.50 3.68
N GLY A 81 -19.29 -3.20 3.74
CA GLY A 81 -20.64 -2.69 3.93
C GLY A 81 -21.49 -2.72 2.66
N VAL A 82 -22.57 -1.93 2.65
CA VAL A 82 -23.48 -1.85 1.50
C VAL A 82 -22.80 -1.20 0.29
N LYS A 83 -23.04 -1.78 -0.89
CA LYS A 83 -22.53 -1.28 -2.17
C LYS A 83 -23.10 0.10 -2.51
N ILE A 84 -22.21 1.00 -2.91
CA ILE A 84 -22.54 2.37 -3.28
C ILE A 84 -22.11 2.66 -4.71
N GLU A 85 -23.09 3.03 -5.53
CA GLU A 85 -22.87 3.27 -6.96
C GLU A 85 -22.71 4.77 -7.31
N SER A 86 -23.20 5.69 -6.47
CA SER A 86 -23.09 7.13 -6.66
C SER A 86 -22.77 7.89 -5.35
N ALA A 87 -22.20 9.08 -5.49
CA ALA A 87 -21.88 10.00 -4.38
C ALA A 87 -23.10 10.38 -3.55
N GLU A 88 -24.28 10.47 -4.17
CA GLU A 88 -25.55 10.85 -3.52
C GLU A 88 -25.95 9.87 -2.42
N ASN A 89 -25.47 8.63 -2.49
CA ASN A 89 -25.74 7.59 -1.50
C ASN A 89 -24.73 7.60 -0.34
N LEU A 90 -23.62 8.36 -0.43
CA LEU A 90 -22.62 8.45 0.65
C LEU A 90 -23.16 9.23 1.86
N SER A 91 -23.91 10.31 1.62
CA SER A 91 -24.55 11.10 2.67
C SER A 91 -25.68 10.36 3.39
N ALA A 92 -26.27 9.35 2.75
CA ALA A 92 -27.32 8.51 3.32
C ALA A 92 -26.78 7.40 4.24
N LEU A 93 -25.45 7.24 4.32
CA LEU A 93 -24.84 6.24 5.18
C LEU A 93 -24.85 6.69 6.64
N ASP A 94 -25.40 5.83 7.48
CA ASP A 94 -25.43 5.99 8.92
C ASP A 94 -24.09 5.54 9.54
N TYR A 95 -23.12 6.44 9.61
CA TYR A 95 -21.84 6.24 10.30
C TYR A 95 -21.59 7.39 11.29
N ASP A 96 -21.06 7.07 12.47
CA ASP A 96 -20.62 8.08 13.44
C ASP A 96 -19.36 8.81 12.92
N CYS A 97 -18.51 8.09 12.17
CA CYS A 97 -17.31 8.62 11.56
C CYS A 97 -17.00 7.93 10.23
N VAL A 98 -16.48 8.68 9.26
CA VAL A 98 -15.83 8.12 8.07
C VAL A 98 -14.33 8.39 8.07
N VAL A 99 -13.56 7.32 7.93
CA VAL A 99 -12.10 7.35 7.80
C VAL A 99 -11.73 7.21 6.33
N PHE A 100 -11.05 8.21 5.78
CA PHE A 100 -10.55 8.20 4.41
C PHE A 100 -9.12 7.68 4.37
N GLY A 101 -8.88 6.64 3.58
CA GLY A 101 -7.58 6.01 3.46
C GLY A 101 -7.53 4.60 4.07
N SER A 102 -6.40 3.93 4.06
CA SER A 102 -5.09 4.38 3.55
C SER A 102 -5.05 4.29 2.00
N ASP A 103 -3.86 4.27 1.45
CA ASP A 103 -3.53 4.14 0.03
C ASP A 103 -3.57 5.43 -0.80
N GLU A 104 -3.26 5.33 -2.09
CA GLU A 104 -3.17 6.46 -3.02
C GLU A 104 -4.53 7.00 -3.48
N ILE A 105 -5.54 7.03 -2.59
CA ILE A 105 -6.89 7.51 -2.92
C ILE A 105 -6.92 9.01 -3.25
N TRP A 106 -5.92 9.78 -2.79
CA TRP A 106 -5.76 11.21 -3.08
C TRP A 106 -4.83 11.51 -4.25
N ASN A 107 -4.19 10.50 -4.86
CA ASN A 107 -3.27 10.72 -5.97
C ASN A 107 -4.05 11.08 -7.23
N ILE A 108 -4.27 12.36 -7.51
CA ILE A 108 -5.05 12.84 -8.67
C ILE A 108 -4.37 12.56 -10.04
N CYS A 109 -3.10 12.17 -10.02
CA CYS A 109 -2.36 11.75 -11.22
C CYS A 109 -2.46 10.25 -11.47
N ASN A 110 -2.98 9.48 -10.50
CA ASN A 110 -3.18 8.04 -10.63
C ASN A 110 -4.47 7.76 -11.43
N PRO A 111 -4.39 6.99 -12.54
CA PRO A 111 -5.57 6.59 -13.29
C PRO A 111 -6.65 5.88 -12.48
N PHE A 112 -6.31 5.23 -11.36
CA PHE A 112 -7.26 4.53 -10.50
C PHE A 112 -8.13 5.48 -9.67
N SER A 113 -7.57 6.54 -9.08
CA SER A 113 -8.36 7.54 -8.35
C SER A 113 -9.08 8.47 -9.35
N ALA A 114 -8.45 8.75 -10.49
CA ALA A 114 -8.90 9.68 -11.53
C ALA A 114 -9.35 11.07 -11.00
N GLY A 115 -8.82 11.50 -9.84
CA GLY A 115 -9.23 12.74 -9.19
C GLY A 115 -10.69 12.73 -8.69
N ASP A 116 -11.24 11.56 -8.38
CA ASP A 116 -12.59 11.42 -7.88
C ASP A 116 -12.77 12.13 -6.53
N LEU A 117 -13.59 13.18 -6.51
CA LEU A 117 -13.80 14.04 -5.35
C LEU A 117 -14.43 13.31 -4.16
N ASN A 118 -15.06 12.16 -4.37
CA ASN A 118 -15.59 11.35 -3.27
C ASN A 118 -14.49 10.90 -2.32
N PHE A 119 -13.28 10.61 -2.81
CA PHE A 119 -12.13 10.28 -1.95
C PHE A 119 -11.62 11.47 -1.13
N PHE A 120 -12.04 12.68 -1.46
CA PHE A 120 -11.77 13.91 -0.71
C PHE A 120 -12.97 14.32 0.16
N GLY A 121 -13.96 13.44 0.33
CA GLY A 121 -15.12 13.68 1.18
C GLY A 121 -16.22 14.51 0.51
N ALA A 122 -16.16 14.73 -0.81
CA ALA A 122 -17.32 15.27 -1.53
C ALA A 122 -18.50 14.28 -1.44
N GLY A 123 -19.71 14.81 -1.34
CA GLY A 123 -20.93 13.99 -1.22
C GLY A 123 -21.18 13.36 0.15
N MET A 124 -20.24 13.46 1.10
CA MET A 124 -20.50 13.12 2.49
C MET A 124 -21.35 14.20 3.16
N GLY A 125 -22.32 13.79 3.98
CA GLY A 125 -23.06 14.70 4.85
C GLY A 125 -22.16 15.32 5.95
N ALA A 126 -22.78 16.04 6.89
CA ALA A 126 -22.10 16.70 8.01
C ALA A 126 -21.55 15.74 9.10
N GLY A 127 -21.28 14.47 8.75
CA GLY A 127 -20.67 13.50 9.65
C GLY A 127 -19.18 13.77 9.85
N PHE A 128 -18.65 13.31 10.98
CA PHE A 128 -17.24 13.47 11.37
C PHE A 128 -16.32 12.72 10.40
N LYS A 129 -15.40 13.43 9.74
CA LYS A 129 -14.47 12.92 8.72
C LYS A 129 -13.03 13.06 9.19
N ILE A 130 -12.31 11.94 9.20
CA ILE A 130 -10.86 11.96 9.39
C ILE A 130 -10.17 11.24 8.25
N SER A 131 -8.90 11.55 8.01
CA SER A 131 -8.07 10.74 7.12
C SER A 131 -7.07 9.91 7.91
N TYR A 132 -6.85 8.67 7.47
CA TYR A 132 -5.75 7.83 7.94
C TYR A 132 -4.87 7.39 6.78
N ALA A 133 -3.65 7.93 6.74
CA ALA A 133 -2.62 7.53 5.78
C ALA A 133 -2.95 7.61 4.26
N PRO A 134 -3.91 8.41 3.73
CA PRO A 134 -4.00 8.59 2.29
C PRO A 134 -2.74 9.23 1.72
N SER A 135 -2.54 9.03 0.41
CA SER A 135 -1.39 9.52 -0.31
C SER A 135 -1.77 10.21 -1.62
N PHE A 136 -1.17 11.37 -1.85
CA PHE A 136 -1.15 12.05 -3.15
C PHE A 136 -0.16 11.39 -4.13
N GLY A 137 0.65 10.43 -3.66
CA GLY A 137 1.57 9.67 -4.50
C GLY A 137 2.51 10.57 -5.28
N SER A 138 2.38 10.53 -6.61
CA SER A 138 3.21 11.30 -7.55
C SER A 138 2.63 12.64 -7.97
N THR A 139 1.55 13.09 -7.34
CA THR A 139 1.01 14.43 -7.59
C THR A 139 2.02 15.49 -7.15
N SER A 140 2.25 16.47 -8.03
CA SER A 140 3.15 17.59 -7.74
C SER A 140 2.45 18.69 -6.96
N LEU A 141 3.18 19.39 -6.10
CA LEU A 141 2.66 20.48 -5.26
C LEU A 141 2.10 21.66 -6.09
N ASP A 142 2.61 21.86 -7.30
CA ASP A 142 2.21 22.90 -8.24
C ASP A 142 1.13 22.46 -9.24
N ASP A 143 0.56 21.26 -9.10
CA ASP A 143 -0.52 20.80 -9.99
C ASP A 143 -1.75 21.71 -9.84
N PRO A 144 -2.21 22.38 -10.91
CA PRO A 144 -3.28 23.37 -10.84
C PRO A 144 -4.63 22.78 -10.38
N LYS A 145 -4.81 21.46 -10.48
CA LYS A 145 -6.04 20.79 -10.02
C LYS A 145 -6.15 20.76 -8.48
N LEU A 146 -5.02 20.88 -7.77
CA LEU A 146 -4.99 20.83 -6.30
C LEU A 146 -5.80 21.94 -5.64
N ALA A 147 -5.83 23.14 -6.25
CA ALA A 147 -6.55 24.30 -5.70
C ALA A 147 -8.03 23.98 -5.41
N SER A 148 -8.67 23.16 -6.25
CA SER A 148 -10.07 22.75 -6.09
C SER A 148 -10.33 21.85 -4.87
N LEU A 149 -9.29 21.23 -4.30
CA LEU A 149 -9.38 20.29 -3.19
C LEU A 149 -9.34 20.96 -1.82
N SER A 150 -8.86 22.21 -1.75
CA SER A 150 -8.73 22.98 -0.50
C SER A 150 -10.02 23.00 0.35
N PRO A 151 -11.21 23.36 -0.19
CA PRO A 151 -12.44 23.38 0.62
C PRO A 151 -12.87 21.98 1.10
N LEU A 152 -12.55 20.93 0.33
CA LEU A 152 -12.89 19.55 0.68
C LEU A 152 -12.02 19.05 1.83
N LEU A 153 -10.70 19.28 1.74
CA LEU A 153 -9.74 18.92 2.78
C LEU A 153 -9.95 19.75 4.07
N ALA A 154 -10.33 21.02 3.95
CA ALA A 154 -10.66 21.85 5.10
C ALA A 154 -11.83 21.31 5.93
N GLY A 155 -12.72 20.53 5.31
CA GLY A 155 -13.84 19.88 5.96
C GLY A 155 -13.51 18.61 6.73
N PHE A 156 -12.24 18.22 6.86
CA PHE A 156 -11.80 17.12 7.72
C PHE A 156 -11.46 17.63 9.13
N GLU A 157 -11.99 16.98 10.16
CA GLU A 157 -11.69 17.30 11.55
C GLU A 157 -10.23 16.99 11.89
N ALA A 158 -9.72 15.85 11.41
CA ALA A 158 -8.33 15.45 11.58
C ALA A 158 -7.77 14.87 10.28
N ILE A 159 -6.54 15.27 9.94
CA ILE A 159 -5.87 14.83 8.73
C ILE A 159 -4.55 14.19 9.12
N SER A 160 -4.37 12.95 8.70
CA SER A 160 -3.05 12.30 8.64
C SER A 160 -2.75 11.81 7.23
N VAL A 161 -1.48 11.63 6.91
CA VAL A 161 -0.95 11.18 5.62
C VAL A 161 0.26 10.28 5.83
N ARG A 162 0.62 9.46 4.83
CA ARG A 162 1.71 8.47 4.97
C ARG A 162 3.07 8.84 4.38
N ASP A 163 3.14 9.97 3.69
CA ASP A 163 4.35 10.43 3.02
C ASP A 163 4.47 11.95 3.06
N GLU A 164 5.70 12.44 2.97
CA GLU A 164 6.00 13.87 3.07
C GLU A 164 5.48 14.69 1.89
N ASN A 165 5.35 14.10 0.70
CA ASN A 165 4.77 14.80 -0.44
C ASN A 165 3.31 15.16 -0.14
N SER A 166 2.55 14.20 0.37
CA SER A 166 1.17 14.39 0.79
C SER A 166 1.04 15.38 1.95
N LEU A 167 2.00 15.36 2.89
CA LEU A 167 2.07 16.33 3.98
C LEU A 167 2.20 17.75 3.45
N ALA A 168 3.17 17.97 2.55
CA ALA A 168 3.41 19.28 1.95
C ALA A 168 2.20 19.79 1.15
N ILE A 169 1.54 18.90 0.40
CA ILE A 169 0.32 19.24 -0.37
C ILE A 169 -0.82 19.66 0.57
N VAL A 170 -1.11 18.88 1.61
CA VAL A 170 -2.18 19.20 2.56
C VAL A 170 -1.88 20.51 3.31
N GLU A 171 -0.64 20.68 3.77
CA GLU A 171 -0.22 21.89 4.50
C GLU A 171 -0.35 23.13 3.61
N SER A 172 0.04 23.04 2.34
CA SER A 172 -0.12 24.12 1.37
C SER A 172 -1.59 24.44 1.06
N LEU A 173 -2.46 23.44 0.97
CA LEU A 173 -3.87 23.63 0.61
C LEU A 173 -4.76 24.08 1.76
N THR A 174 -4.40 23.74 3.00
CA THR A 174 -5.26 23.95 4.17
C THR A 174 -4.66 24.89 5.22
N GLY A 175 -3.35 25.18 5.14
CA GLY A 175 -2.60 25.87 6.19
C GLY A 175 -2.44 25.05 7.48
N ARG A 176 -2.91 23.79 7.50
CA ARG A 176 -2.83 22.88 8.65
C ARG A 176 -1.81 21.80 8.34
N ARG A 177 -0.82 21.65 9.22
CA ARG A 177 0.15 20.56 9.12
C ARG A 177 -0.51 19.24 9.54
N PRO A 178 -0.66 18.25 8.65
CA PRO A 178 -1.24 16.95 9.02
C PRO A 178 -0.24 16.10 9.81
N ASP A 179 -0.76 15.11 10.54
CA ASP A 179 0.06 14.09 11.19
C ASP A 179 0.67 13.15 10.13
N LEU A 180 1.99 12.92 10.21
CA LEU A 180 2.66 11.96 9.34
C LEU A 180 2.64 10.58 10.02
N VAL A 181 1.86 9.65 9.48
CA VAL A 181 1.59 8.33 10.09
C VAL A 181 2.12 7.19 9.22
N VAL A 182 2.23 5.99 9.79
CA VAL A 182 2.59 4.78 9.03
C VAL A 182 1.39 4.21 8.27
N ASP A 183 1.68 3.46 7.20
CA ASP A 183 0.68 2.64 6.53
C ASP A 183 0.05 1.61 7.51
N PRO A 184 -1.28 1.38 7.47
CA PRO A 184 -1.97 0.56 8.46
C PRO A 184 -1.52 -0.90 8.49
N VAL A 185 -0.83 -1.39 7.47
CA VAL A 185 -0.18 -2.71 7.50
C VAL A 185 0.77 -2.85 8.71
N LEU A 186 1.45 -1.77 9.10
CA LEU A 186 2.41 -1.73 10.21
C LEU A 186 1.75 -1.65 11.60
N LEU A 187 0.44 -1.39 11.69
CA LEU A 187 -0.27 -1.36 12.96
C LEU A 187 -0.48 -2.76 13.56
N SER A 188 -0.32 -3.79 12.73
CA SER A 188 -0.47 -5.19 13.10
C SER A 188 0.87 -5.84 13.45
N LYS A 189 0.81 -6.93 14.22
CA LYS A 189 2.00 -7.71 14.60
C LYS A 189 2.71 -8.28 13.34
N PRO A 190 4.02 -8.57 13.43
CA PRO A 190 4.74 -9.28 12.38
C PRO A 190 4.04 -10.57 11.94
N ASP A 191 4.10 -10.85 10.65
CA ASP A 191 3.55 -12.04 10.04
C ASP A 191 4.38 -13.27 10.39
N LYS A 192 3.71 -14.41 10.56
CA LYS A 192 4.43 -15.68 10.73
C LYS A 192 5.00 -16.11 9.37
N PRO A 193 6.29 -16.49 9.29
CA PRO A 193 6.85 -17.04 8.06
C PRO A 193 6.06 -18.25 7.56
N ILE A 194 5.68 -18.24 6.29
CA ILE A 194 4.97 -19.35 5.66
C ILE A 194 6.02 -20.34 5.15
N LYS A 195 6.00 -21.57 5.67
CA LYS A 195 6.90 -22.64 5.22
C LYS A 195 6.57 -23.01 3.77
N ASN A 196 7.48 -22.72 2.86
CA ASN A 196 7.35 -23.08 1.45
C ASN A 196 8.72 -23.50 0.89
N ALA A 197 8.78 -24.64 0.21
CA ALA A 197 10.04 -25.14 -0.37
C ALA A 197 10.64 -24.17 -1.40
N LYS A 198 9.82 -23.32 -2.04
CA LYS A 198 10.29 -22.33 -3.00
C LYS A 198 10.95 -21.12 -2.33
N THR A 199 10.51 -20.72 -1.15
CA THR A 199 11.03 -19.53 -0.45
C THR A 199 12.26 -19.85 0.39
N ALA A 200 12.36 -21.07 0.93
CA ALA A 200 13.47 -21.50 1.77
C ALA A 200 14.83 -21.35 1.06
N GLY A 201 15.76 -20.65 1.70
CA GLY A 201 17.11 -20.40 1.21
C GLY A 201 17.22 -19.41 0.03
N ALA A 202 16.10 -18.83 -0.40
CA ALA A 202 16.01 -18.00 -1.59
C ALA A 202 16.01 -16.50 -1.26
N ILE A 203 16.33 -15.70 -2.28
CA ILE A 203 16.05 -14.27 -2.31
C ILE A 203 14.64 -14.08 -2.86
N GLY A 204 13.74 -13.51 -2.06
CA GLY A 204 12.38 -13.19 -2.45
C GLY A 204 12.32 -11.93 -3.28
N THR A 205 11.73 -11.95 -4.48
CA THR A 205 11.53 -10.74 -5.28
C THR A 205 10.06 -10.33 -5.26
N TYR A 206 9.82 -9.08 -4.86
CA TYR A 206 8.53 -8.40 -4.93
C TYR A 206 8.67 -7.13 -5.77
N LEU A 207 8.98 -7.36 -7.05
CA LEU A 207 9.26 -6.32 -8.04
C LEU A 207 8.06 -6.16 -8.96
N MET A 208 7.68 -4.92 -9.24
CA MET A 208 6.65 -4.62 -10.24
C MET A 208 7.29 -3.89 -11.41
N GLY A 209 7.25 -4.48 -12.60
CA GLY A 209 7.81 -3.90 -13.82
C GLY A 209 9.28 -3.47 -13.71
N PRO A 210 10.20 -4.32 -13.22
CA PRO A 210 11.63 -3.98 -13.20
C PRO A 210 12.15 -3.78 -14.62
N SER A 211 13.11 -2.86 -14.80
CA SER A 211 13.82 -2.70 -16.08
C SER A 211 14.72 -3.91 -16.33
N GLU A 212 15.15 -4.09 -17.59
CA GLU A 212 16.12 -5.14 -17.91
C GLU A 212 17.42 -4.97 -17.12
N HIS A 213 17.86 -3.73 -16.93
CA HIS A 213 19.03 -3.40 -16.12
C HIS A 213 18.86 -3.84 -14.65
N ASP A 214 17.70 -3.59 -14.04
CA ASP A 214 17.39 -4.05 -12.68
C ASP A 214 17.44 -5.58 -12.58
N VAL A 215 16.83 -6.26 -13.56
CA VAL A 215 16.80 -7.73 -13.61
C VAL A 215 18.21 -8.28 -13.66
N GLN A 216 19.06 -7.76 -14.55
CA GLN A 216 20.44 -8.21 -14.68
C GLN A 216 21.23 -8.02 -13.37
N ARG A 217 21.10 -6.87 -12.71
CA ARG A 217 21.76 -6.58 -11.42
C ARG A 217 21.33 -7.54 -10.33
N VAL A 218 20.02 -7.79 -10.21
CA VAL A 218 19.45 -8.71 -9.22
C VAL A 218 19.91 -10.16 -9.48
N CYS A 219 19.91 -10.61 -10.74
CA CYS A 219 20.40 -11.93 -11.11
C CYS A 219 21.91 -12.10 -10.84
N ARG A 220 22.73 -11.10 -11.18
CA ARG A 220 24.19 -11.11 -10.87
C ARG A 220 24.44 -11.19 -9.37
N PHE A 221 23.71 -10.41 -8.58
CA PHE A 221 23.82 -10.44 -7.13
C PHE A 221 23.44 -11.80 -6.55
N ALA A 222 22.31 -12.37 -6.97
CA ALA A 222 21.85 -13.68 -6.53
C ALA A 222 22.86 -14.79 -6.86
N ALA A 223 23.43 -14.78 -8.06
CA ALA A 223 24.47 -15.71 -8.48
C ALA A 223 25.74 -15.57 -7.62
N ARG A 224 26.17 -14.34 -7.32
CA ARG A 224 27.35 -14.05 -6.49
C ARG A 224 27.20 -14.58 -5.06
N VAL A 225 26.02 -14.43 -4.47
CA VAL A 225 25.74 -14.93 -3.10
C VAL A 225 25.26 -16.38 -3.08
N GLY A 226 25.22 -17.05 -4.24
CA GLY A 226 24.85 -18.47 -4.36
C GLY A 226 23.41 -18.79 -3.96
N LYS A 227 22.45 -17.88 -4.20
CA LYS A 227 21.03 -18.05 -3.84
C LYS A 227 20.12 -18.03 -5.06
N ASP A 228 19.06 -18.83 -5.00
CA ASP A 228 17.99 -18.80 -5.98
C ASP A 228 17.10 -17.56 -5.82
N LEU A 229 16.53 -17.09 -6.93
CA LEU A 229 15.49 -16.05 -6.93
C LEU A 229 14.10 -16.69 -6.88
N CYS A 230 13.27 -16.23 -5.96
CA CYS A 230 11.87 -16.61 -5.86
C CYS A 230 10.95 -15.39 -6.04
N SER A 231 10.29 -15.28 -7.19
CA SER A 231 9.30 -14.21 -7.40
C SER A 231 7.98 -14.51 -6.71
N ILE A 232 7.48 -13.56 -5.91
CA ILE A 232 6.26 -13.70 -5.12
C ILE A 232 5.21 -12.71 -5.62
N GLY A 233 3.99 -13.17 -5.86
CA GLY A 233 2.86 -12.36 -6.33
C GLY A 233 2.90 -11.96 -7.82
N TYR A 234 4.03 -12.19 -8.48
CA TYR A 234 4.27 -11.97 -9.90
C TYR A 234 4.93 -13.20 -10.53
N HIS A 235 4.82 -13.30 -11.86
CA HIS A 235 5.52 -14.32 -12.63
C HIS A 235 6.60 -13.66 -13.47
N TYR A 236 7.84 -14.10 -13.30
CA TYR A 236 8.98 -13.66 -14.09
C TYR A 236 9.78 -14.87 -14.57
N SER A 237 10.11 -14.90 -15.87
CA SER A 237 10.89 -15.98 -16.49
C SER A 237 12.34 -16.01 -16.03
N TRP A 238 12.87 -14.89 -15.54
CA TRP A 238 14.24 -14.78 -15.01
C TRP A 238 14.37 -15.27 -13.56
N ALA A 239 13.27 -15.46 -12.84
CA ALA A 239 13.31 -15.99 -11.48
C ALA A 239 13.34 -17.52 -11.51
N THR A 240 14.30 -18.14 -10.82
CA THR A 240 14.45 -19.60 -10.72
C THR A 240 13.17 -20.26 -10.19
N ARG A 241 12.48 -19.58 -9.26
CA ARG A 241 11.25 -20.06 -8.62
C ARG A 241 10.18 -18.97 -8.71
N ASN A 242 8.93 -19.40 -8.84
CA ASN A 242 7.78 -18.50 -8.95
C ASN A 242 6.62 -18.95 -8.04
N ILE A 243 6.07 -18.01 -7.28
CA ILE A 243 4.81 -18.07 -6.54
C ILE A 243 3.92 -16.93 -7.03
N ALA A 244 3.51 -17.02 -8.30
CA ALA A 244 2.75 -15.98 -8.98
C ALA A 244 1.28 -15.88 -8.50
N PHE A 245 0.74 -16.98 -7.98
CA PHE A 245 -0.63 -17.09 -7.49
C PHE A 245 -0.59 -17.48 -6.01
N CYS A 246 -0.85 -16.50 -5.16
CA CYS A 246 -1.00 -16.67 -3.72
C CYS A 246 -2.24 -15.90 -3.26
N ASP A 247 -2.70 -16.23 -2.06
CA ASP A 247 -3.62 -15.35 -1.35
C ASP A 247 -2.87 -14.02 -1.06
N PRO A 248 -3.46 -12.84 -1.28
CA PRO A 248 -2.83 -11.58 -0.90
C PRO A 248 -2.43 -11.51 0.58
N ALA A 249 -3.14 -12.22 1.47
CA ALA A 249 -2.80 -12.31 2.88
C ALA A 249 -1.48 -13.06 3.14
N ASP A 250 -1.08 -13.95 2.23
CA ASP A 250 0.10 -14.79 2.39
C ASP A 250 1.39 -14.09 1.93
N VAL A 251 1.30 -13.03 1.11
CA VAL A 251 2.46 -12.36 0.52
C VAL A 251 3.52 -11.96 1.56
N PRO A 252 3.17 -11.30 2.68
CA PRO A 252 4.17 -10.93 3.70
C PRO A 252 4.81 -12.16 4.36
N GLY A 253 4.01 -13.20 4.66
CA GLY A 253 4.52 -14.44 5.26
C GLY A 253 5.40 -15.25 4.32
N LEU A 254 5.12 -15.24 3.02
CA LEU A 254 5.96 -15.83 1.99
C LEU A 254 7.30 -15.09 1.85
N LEU A 255 7.26 -13.75 1.87
CA LEU A 255 8.47 -12.92 1.87
C LEU A 255 9.31 -13.16 3.13
N ALA A 256 8.66 -13.30 4.29
CA ALA A 256 9.33 -13.63 5.55
C ALA A 256 9.91 -15.05 5.60
N GLY A 257 9.56 -15.92 4.65
CA GLY A 257 10.16 -17.23 4.46
C GLY A 257 11.40 -17.24 3.57
N CYS A 258 11.84 -16.07 3.07
CA CYS A 258 13.07 -15.88 2.28
C CYS A 258 14.19 -15.32 3.16
N ASP A 259 15.44 -15.51 2.73
CA ASP A 259 16.62 -15.05 3.48
C ASP A 259 16.87 -13.54 3.31
N LEU A 260 16.37 -12.98 2.21
CA LEU A 260 16.52 -11.59 1.80
C LEU A 260 15.39 -11.24 0.83
N VAL A 261 14.90 -10.00 0.89
CA VAL A 261 13.90 -9.48 -0.05
C VAL A 261 14.50 -8.44 -1.00
N VAL A 262 14.12 -8.47 -2.27
CA VAL A 262 14.40 -7.39 -3.23
C VAL A 262 13.07 -6.81 -3.73
N THR A 263 12.89 -5.50 -3.58
CA THR A 263 11.65 -4.80 -3.91
C THR A 263 11.90 -3.44 -4.52
N ASN A 264 10.97 -3.00 -5.36
CA ASN A 264 10.87 -1.63 -5.86
C ASN A 264 9.52 -1.01 -5.51
N THR A 265 8.74 -1.67 -4.65
CA THR A 265 7.37 -1.27 -4.31
C THR A 265 7.31 -0.76 -2.88
N PHE A 266 6.43 0.23 -2.66
CA PHE A 266 6.11 0.74 -1.33
C PHE A 266 5.74 -0.38 -0.35
N HIS A 267 4.79 -1.23 -0.73
CA HIS A 267 4.35 -2.32 0.14
C HIS A 267 5.40 -3.40 0.36
N GLY A 268 6.30 -3.66 -0.59
CA GLY A 268 7.42 -4.56 -0.35
C GLY A 268 8.38 -4.02 0.72
N VAL A 269 8.61 -2.70 0.75
CA VAL A 269 9.36 -2.05 1.85
C VAL A 269 8.58 -2.19 3.16
N VAL A 270 7.29 -1.85 3.17
CA VAL A 270 6.42 -1.99 4.35
C VAL A 270 6.41 -3.42 4.91
N PHE A 271 6.27 -4.45 4.06
CA PHE A 271 6.30 -5.85 4.49
C PHE A 271 7.67 -6.26 5.04
N SER A 272 8.76 -5.76 4.45
CA SER A 272 10.11 -6.04 4.92
C SER A 272 10.37 -5.39 6.28
N LEU A 273 9.93 -4.13 6.47
CA LEU A 273 10.01 -3.42 7.74
C LEU A 273 9.15 -4.10 8.83
N LYS A 274 7.89 -4.41 8.52
CA LYS A 274 6.95 -5.09 9.43
C LYS A 274 7.56 -6.38 10.00
N ASN A 275 8.18 -7.16 9.11
CA ASN A 275 8.72 -8.48 9.43
C ASN A 275 10.22 -8.47 9.79
N ARG A 276 10.85 -7.28 9.88
CA ARG A 276 12.29 -7.11 10.18
C ARG A 276 13.19 -7.97 9.29
N LEU A 277 12.81 -8.09 8.02
CA LEU A 277 13.56 -8.85 7.03
C LEU A 277 14.76 -8.03 6.57
N PRO A 278 15.90 -8.65 6.24
CA PRO A 278 16.90 -8.03 5.38
C PRO A 278 16.27 -7.74 4.02
N PHE A 279 16.50 -6.56 3.45
CA PHE A 279 15.94 -6.21 2.14
C PHE A 279 16.72 -5.17 1.35
N ILE A 280 16.64 -5.24 0.03
CA ILE A 280 17.22 -4.28 -0.91
C ILE A 280 16.09 -3.52 -1.60
N ILE A 281 16.22 -2.20 -1.63
CA ILE A 281 15.35 -1.32 -2.40
C ILE A 281 16.04 -1.06 -3.74
N VAL A 282 15.38 -1.44 -4.84
CA VAL A 282 15.80 -1.06 -6.19
C VAL A 282 14.95 0.13 -6.63
N SER A 283 15.61 1.21 -7.03
CA SER A 283 14.96 2.44 -7.49
C SER A 283 14.05 2.15 -8.68
N HIS A 284 12.91 2.82 -8.70
CA HIS A 284 11.98 2.80 -9.81
C HIS A 284 11.33 4.19 -9.95
N PRO A 285 11.49 4.88 -11.10
CA PRO A 285 11.12 6.29 -11.24
C PRO A 285 9.70 6.64 -10.77
N SER A 286 8.72 5.79 -11.07
CA SER A 286 7.31 6.04 -10.68
C SER A 286 6.95 5.68 -9.23
N LYS A 287 7.90 5.23 -8.41
CA LYS A 287 7.65 4.71 -7.06
C LYS A 287 8.58 5.28 -6.00
N ASP A 288 9.75 5.79 -6.37
CA ASP A 288 10.76 6.26 -5.43
C ASP A 288 10.23 7.34 -4.49
N GLN A 289 9.45 8.29 -5.01
CA GLN A 289 8.82 9.34 -4.19
C GLN A 289 7.97 8.77 -3.05
N LYS A 290 7.32 7.63 -3.27
CA LYS A 290 6.46 6.96 -2.26
C LYS A 290 7.28 6.32 -1.16
N ILE A 291 8.49 5.87 -1.47
CA ILE A 291 9.39 5.15 -0.56
C ILE A 291 10.29 6.14 0.21
N ASP A 292 10.48 7.34 -0.33
CA ASP A 292 11.43 8.34 0.17
C ASP A 292 11.23 8.73 1.63
N THR A 293 9.99 8.82 2.11
CA THR A 293 9.70 9.11 3.52
C THR A 293 10.29 8.04 4.46
N PHE A 294 10.16 6.76 4.12
CA PHE A 294 10.80 5.69 4.89
C PHE A 294 12.32 5.77 4.78
N ARG A 295 12.87 6.06 3.60
CA ARG A 295 14.32 6.19 3.41
C ARG A 295 14.93 7.26 4.30
N ARG A 296 14.32 8.45 4.34
CA ARG A 296 14.82 9.58 5.13
C ARG A 296 14.64 9.35 6.63
N ARG A 297 13.47 8.88 7.07
CA ARG A 297 13.20 8.65 8.50
C ARG A 297 13.98 7.48 9.10
N LEU A 298 14.25 6.44 8.31
CA LEU A 298 14.89 5.20 8.78
C LEU A 298 16.27 4.96 8.15
N GLY A 299 16.88 5.99 7.55
CA GLY A 299 18.22 5.92 6.97
C GLY A 299 18.42 4.77 5.97
N LEU A 300 17.41 4.46 5.16
CA LEU A 300 17.46 3.29 4.25
C LEU A 300 18.22 3.61 2.97
N SER A 301 19.10 2.68 2.60
CA SER A 301 19.84 2.68 1.33
C SER A 301 18.95 2.28 0.15
N THR A 302 19.30 2.71 -1.05
CA THR A 302 18.59 2.36 -2.28
C THR A 302 19.57 2.21 -3.43
N VAL A 303 19.39 1.16 -4.21
CA VAL A 303 20.13 0.91 -5.44
C VAL A 303 19.53 1.79 -6.54
N THR A 304 20.14 2.94 -6.80
CA THR A 304 19.76 3.88 -7.86
C THR A 304 20.13 3.34 -9.24
N SER A 305 19.69 4.02 -10.30
CA SER A 305 20.01 3.65 -11.69
C SER A 305 21.52 3.68 -11.99
N GLU A 306 22.28 4.51 -11.28
CA GLU A 306 23.73 4.70 -11.48
C GLU A 306 24.58 3.58 -10.87
N ILE A 307 24.02 2.75 -9.99
CA ILE A 307 24.74 1.67 -9.32
C ILE A 307 24.79 0.44 -10.23
N GLU A 308 25.95 0.13 -10.81
CA GLU A 308 26.11 -1.01 -11.73
C GLU A 308 25.95 -2.38 -11.06
N GLU A 309 26.29 -2.46 -9.77
CA GLU A 309 26.26 -3.71 -9.02
C GLU A 309 25.71 -3.53 -7.61
N ILE A 310 24.79 -4.43 -7.26
CA ILE A 310 24.33 -4.57 -5.88
C ILE A 310 25.46 -5.19 -5.06
N GLN A 311 25.70 -4.60 -3.89
CA GLN A 311 26.70 -5.02 -2.90
C GLN A 311 26.03 -5.20 -1.52
N GLU A 312 26.69 -5.90 -0.60
CA GLU A 312 26.15 -6.19 0.73
C GLU A 312 25.73 -4.94 1.52
N HIS A 313 26.43 -3.82 1.38
CA HIS A 313 26.09 -2.57 2.06
C HIS A 313 24.77 -1.92 1.57
N HIS A 314 24.17 -2.42 0.48
CA HIS A 314 22.83 -2.03 0.04
C HIS A 314 21.71 -2.82 0.72
N VAL A 315 22.05 -3.84 1.52
CA VAL A 315 21.09 -4.59 2.30
C VAL A 315 20.67 -3.75 3.50
N ASN A 316 19.41 -3.33 3.50
CA ASN A 316 18.78 -2.68 4.63
C ASN A 316 18.34 -3.74 5.64
N GLN A 317 18.66 -3.51 6.90
CA GLN A 317 18.13 -4.30 8.01
C GLN A 317 17.96 -3.36 9.20
N LEU A 318 16.76 -3.35 9.78
CA LEU A 318 16.51 -2.57 10.99
C LEU A 318 17.29 -3.19 12.15
N GLY A 319 18.39 -2.55 12.51
CA GLY A 319 19.15 -2.82 13.74
C GLY A 319 18.80 -1.78 14.80
N PRO A 320 19.74 -0.89 15.19
CA PRO A 320 19.48 0.15 16.19
C PRO A 320 18.29 1.05 15.87
N GLN A 321 17.93 1.22 14.59
CA GLN A 321 16.86 2.11 14.14
C GLN A 321 15.45 1.55 14.33
N ASP A 322 15.29 0.31 14.82
CA ASP A 322 13.95 -0.29 15.04
C ASP A 322 13.09 0.54 16.00
N HIS A 323 13.70 1.24 16.96
CA HIS A 323 12.99 2.13 17.88
C HIS A 323 12.33 3.33 17.19
N LEU A 324 12.90 3.83 16.07
CA LEU A 324 12.31 4.92 15.30
C LEU A 324 11.02 4.48 14.62
N LEU A 325 11.04 3.28 14.02
CA LEU A 325 9.84 2.68 13.43
C LEU A 325 8.79 2.37 14.51
N ALA A 326 9.21 1.81 15.65
CA ALA A 326 8.31 1.52 16.76
C ALA A 326 7.64 2.80 17.31
N GLY A 327 8.40 3.87 17.53
CA GLY A 327 7.87 5.17 17.94
C GLY A 327 6.86 5.73 16.93
N TRP A 328 7.19 5.68 15.64
CA TRP A 328 6.29 6.15 14.60
C TRP A 328 5.00 5.32 14.50
N ILE A 329 5.06 4.00 14.73
CA ILE A 329 3.88 3.14 14.82
C ILE A 329 3.00 3.55 16.01
N GLU A 330 3.58 3.79 17.18
CA GLU A 330 2.81 4.20 18.38
C GLU A 330 2.19 5.58 18.22
N GLU A 331 2.91 6.56 17.65
CA GLU A 331 2.34 7.87 17.29
C GLU A 331 1.15 7.73 16.34
N SER A 332 1.25 6.81 15.37
CA SER A 332 0.18 6.56 14.38
C SER A 332 -1.05 5.91 15.01
N LYS A 333 -0.86 5.00 15.97
CA LYS A 333 -1.97 4.46 16.78
C LYS A 333 -2.60 5.55 17.63
N GLY A 334 -1.77 6.40 18.25
CA GLY A 334 -2.20 7.54 19.05
C GLY A 334 -3.07 8.52 18.27
N PHE A 335 -2.76 8.78 17.00
CA PHE A 335 -3.62 9.58 16.12
C PHE A 335 -5.04 8.99 16.02
N LEU A 336 -5.17 7.71 15.70
CA LEU A 336 -6.47 7.03 15.59
C LEU A 336 -7.21 7.04 16.93
N GLU A 337 -6.53 6.70 18.01
CA GLU A 337 -7.14 6.64 19.36
C GLU A 337 -7.63 8.00 19.84
N LYS A 338 -6.86 9.06 19.60
CA LYS A 338 -7.22 10.43 19.98
C LYS A 338 -8.45 10.94 19.24
N HIS A 339 -8.59 10.57 17.96
CA HIS A 339 -9.64 11.12 17.09
C HIS A 339 -10.86 10.20 16.93
N LEU A 340 -10.78 8.96 17.40
CA LEU A 340 -11.88 7.99 17.35
C LEU A 340 -12.29 7.50 18.74
N SER A 341 -11.78 8.12 19.82
CA SER A 341 -12.20 7.81 21.19
C SER A 341 -13.70 8.06 21.38
N VAL A 342 -14.37 7.06 21.99
CA VAL A 342 -15.80 7.06 22.34
C VAL A 342 -16.10 8.09 23.42
#